data_AF-A0A962N9M5-F1
#
_entry.id   AF-A0A962N9M5-F1
#
_cell.length_a   1.000
_cell.length_b   1.000
_cell.length_c   1.000
_cell.angle_alpha   90.00
_cell.angle_beta   90.00
_cell.angle_gamma   90.00
#
_symmetry.space_group_name_H-M   'P 1'
#
loop_
_entity.id
_entity.type
_entity.pdbx_description
1 polymer ?
#
loop_
_entity_poly.entity_id
_entity_poly.type
_entity_poly.pdbx_seq_one_letter_code
_entity_poly.pdbx_strand_id
1 'polypeptide(L)'
;MPALPFLRSEIRQTTHRDGDDLLSAGLGLAGLRGNLVEAADPAAPTAAELRRRAIQQNWRGIVDLSPTGGFGQTYGAVPDVPGRELQAFAALSGARQPHRLLAQIPDHFDPQRRCLVVSPVSGSRGVYGAIGVGGAWGLPKGCAVVYTDKGAGTGFFDLASQEGVALDGRRARRGETALEFDPGPGPQGFESSWPGVAFKH
;
A
#
# COMPACT_ATOMS: atom_id res chain seq x y z
N MET A 1 21.92 -9.07 7.74
CA MET A 1 20.67 -9.74 8.17
C MET A 1 20.53 -11.01 7.34
N PRO A 2 20.14 -12.17 7.90
CA PRO A 2 19.94 -13.37 7.09
C PRO A 2 18.89 -13.09 6.01
N ALA A 3 19.11 -13.62 4.80
CA ALA A 3 18.14 -13.50 3.72
C ALA A 3 16.82 -14.17 4.15
N LEU A 4 15.72 -13.43 4.07
CA LEU A 4 14.39 -13.95 4.37
C LEU A 4 13.89 -14.71 3.13
N PRO A 5 13.84 -16.06 3.13
CA PRO A 5 13.65 -16.86 1.92
C PRO A 5 12.26 -16.70 1.27
N PHE A 6 11.31 -16.08 1.98
CA PHE A 6 9.98 -15.80 1.47
C PHE A 6 9.88 -14.47 0.71
N LEU A 7 10.88 -13.59 0.79
CA LEU A 7 10.87 -12.34 0.04
C LEU A 7 11.11 -12.59 -1.46
N ARG A 8 10.50 -11.75 -2.30
CA ARG A 8 10.57 -11.78 -3.77
C ARG A 8 11.01 -10.44 -4.37
N SER A 9 11.31 -9.47 -3.50
CA SER A 9 11.94 -8.20 -3.85
C SER A 9 12.90 -7.81 -2.74
N GLU A 10 13.74 -6.81 -3.00
CA GLU A 10 14.42 -6.09 -1.94
C GLU A 10 13.42 -5.37 -1.02
N ILE A 11 13.83 -5.10 0.21
CA ILE A 11 13.05 -4.30 1.15
C ILE A 11 13.23 -2.84 0.77
N ARG A 12 12.15 -2.20 0.34
CA ARG A 12 12.09 -0.76 0.12
C ARG A 12 11.75 -0.07 1.44
N GLN A 13 12.61 0.84 1.88
CA GLN A 13 12.35 1.69 3.06
C GLN A 13 12.08 3.13 2.63
N THR A 14 11.01 3.74 3.15
CA THR A 14 10.77 5.19 3.06
C THR A 14 10.59 5.84 4.42
N THR A 15 10.87 7.13 4.47
CA THR A 15 10.72 8.01 5.63
C THR A 15 9.56 8.97 5.37
N HIS A 16 8.75 9.23 6.39
CA HIS A 16 7.57 10.08 6.32
C HIS A 16 7.60 11.06 7.51
N ARG A 17 7.94 12.31 7.24
CA ARG A 17 8.08 13.46 8.17
C ARG A 17 7.81 14.75 7.39
N ASP A 18 7.80 15.90 8.08
CA ASP A 18 7.82 17.23 7.47
C ASP A 18 6.65 17.49 6.48
N GLY A 19 5.41 17.25 6.94
CA GLY A 19 4.22 17.36 6.09
C GLY A 19 3.84 16.07 5.36
N ASP A 20 4.49 14.96 5.68
CA ASP A 20 4.08 13.59 5.37
C ASP A 20 4.10 12.74 6.64
N ASP A 21 3.25 11.72 6.67
CA ASP A 21 3.07 10.86 7.85
C ASP A 21 2.63 9.45 7.46
N LEU A 22 2.72 8.52 8.41
CA LEU A 22 2.37 7.11 8.20
C LEU A 22 0.85 6.89 8.07
N LEU A 23 0.04 7.66 8.78
CA LEU A 23 -1.38 7.42 8.95
C LEU A 23 -2.23 8.05 7.83
N SER A 24 -1.87 9.25 7.39
CA SER A 24 -2.67 10.07 6.47
C SER A 24 -1.92 10.54 5.23
N ALA A 25 -0.62 10.28 5.13
CA ALA A 25 0.25 10.75 4.05
C ALA A 25 0.29 12.29 3.90
N GLY A 26 0.26 12.99 5.03
CA GLY A 26 0.25 14.46 5.12
C GLY A 26 -1.13 15.10 4.93
N LEU A 27 -2.19 14.31 4.77
CA LEU A 27 -3.53 14.84 4.50
C LEU A 27 -4.25 15.34 5.76
N GLY A 28 -3.97 14.73 6.90
CA GLY A 28 -4.77 14.88 8.12
C GLY A 28 -6.25 14.55 7.89
N LEU A 29 -7.09 14.81 8.90
CA LEU A 29 -8.52 14.54 8.79
C LEU A 29 -9.20 15.38 7.69
N ALA A 30 -8.78 16.64 7.53
CA ALA A 30 -9.36 17.55 6.53
C ALA A 30 -9.06 17.08 5.09
N GLY A 31 -7.82 16.72 4.78
CA GLY A 31 -7.45 16.21 3.46
C GLY A 31 -8.08 14.84 3.17
N LEU A 32 -8.22 13.98 4.18
CA LEU A 32 -8.94 12.71 4.01
C LEU A 32 -10.42 12.92 3.64
N ARG A 33 -11.06 13.99 4.12
CA ARG A 33 -12.43 14.40 3.77
C ARG A 33 -12.57 15.17 2.45
N GLY A 34 -11.50 15.80 1.97
CA GLY A 34 -11.54 16.76 0.85
C GLY A 34 -11.80 16.16 -0.53
N ASN A 35 -11.29 16.80 -1.59
CA ASN A 35 -11.31 16.18 -2.91
C ASN A 35 -10.26 15.06 -3.02
N LEU A 36 -10.45 14.14 -3.97
CA LEU A 36 -9.44 13.13 -4.26
C LEU A 36 -8.15 13.84 -4.68
N VAL A 37 -7.02 13.44 -4.09
CA VAL A 37 -5.72 14.02 -4.42
C VAL A 37 -5.36 13.66 -5.86
N GLU A 38 -5.07 14.67 -6.66
CA GLU A 38 -4.55 14.55 -8.01
C GLU A 38 -3.02 14.62 -7.99
N ALA A 39 -2.40 13.93 -8.94
CA ALA A 39 -0.96 14.09 -9.18
C ALA A 39 -0.72 15.40 -9.93
N ALA A 40 0.41 16.05 -9.66
CA ALA A 40 0.80 17.28 -10.35
C ALA A 40 0.93 17.06 -11.88
N ASP A 41 1.47 15.91 -12.28
CA ASP A 41 1.43 15.40 -13.65
C ASP A 41 0.68 14.05 -13.67
N PRO A 42 -0.58 14.03 -14.15
CA PRO A 42 -1.35 12.79 -14.26
C PRO A 42 -0.73 11.72 -15.17
N ALA A 43 0.12 12.11 -16.13
CA ALA A 43 0.79 11.17 -17.02
C ALA A 43 2.03 10.52 -16.38
N ALA A 44 2.61 11.17 -15.36
CA ALA A 44 3.81 10.70 -14.67
C ALA A 44 3.72 10.91 -13.14
N PRO A 45 2.75 10.28 -12.46
CA PRO A 45 2.58 10.46 -11.03
C PRO A 45 3.78 9.90 -10.25
N THR A 46 4.23 10.65 -9.24
CA THR A 46 5.31 10.19 -8.36
C THR A 46 4.83 9.10 -7.41
N ALA A 47 5.78 8.30 -6.89
CA ALA A 47 5.45 7.29 -5.88
C ALA A 47 4.80 7.87 -4.62
N ALA A 48 5.19 9.09 -4.21
CA ALA A 48 4.62 9.77 -3.06
C ALA A 48 3.16 10.19 -3.29
N GLU A 49 2.84 10.72 -4.48
CA GLU A 49 1.46 11.08 -4.85
C GLU A 49 0.56 9.84 -4.94
N LEU A 50 1.06 8.75 -5.53
CA LEU A 50 0.33 7.48 -5.59
C LEU A 50 0.07 6.89 -4.21
N ARG A 51 1.07 6.91 -3.31
CA ARG A 51 0.91 6.50 -1.91
C ARG A 51 -0.16 7.34 -1.20
N ARG A 52 -0.08 8.66 -1.33
CA ARG A 52 -1.04 9.59 -0.71
C ARG A 52 -2.47 9.33 -1.19
N ARG A 53 -2.65 9.19 -2.51
CA ARG A 53 -3.96 8.86 -3.11
C ARG A 53 -4.47 7.48 -2.65
N ALA A 54 -3.60 6.47 -2.59
CA ALA A 54 -3.95 5.14 -2.11
C ALA A 54 -4.40 5.14 -0.65
N ILE A 55 -3.69 5.86 0.23
CA ILE A 55 -4.08 6.01 1.65
C ILE A 55 -5.43 6.72 1.76
N GLN A 56 -5.63 7.83 1.03
CA GLN A 56 -6.90 8.57 1.05
C GLN A 56 -8.09 7.70 0.64
N GLN A 57 -7.95 6.92 -0.45
CA GLN A 57 -9.02 6.05 -0.93
C GLN A 57 -9.32 4.91 0.05
N ASN A 58 -8.29 4.33 0.67
CA ASN A 58 -8.51 3.24 1.63
C ASN A 58 -9.20 3.72 2.92
N TRP A 59 -8.88 4.94 3.38
CA TRP A 59 -9.63 5.60 4.45
C TRP A 59 -11.12 5.73 4.12
N ARG A 60 -11.43 6.35 2.97
CA ARG A 60 -12.82 6.59 2.52
C ARG A 60 -13.60 5.30 2.30
N GLY A 61 -12.93 4.23 1.91
CA GLY A 61 -13.61 2.97 1.71
C GLY A 61 -14.00 2.26 3.00
N ILE A 62 -13.39 2.55 4.16
CA ILE A 62 -13.64 1.83 5.42
C ILE A 62 -14.35 2.69 6.45
N VAL A 63 -13.93 3.94 6.58
CA VAL A 63 -14.39 4.83 7.64
C VAL A 63 -15.33 5.85 7.03
N ASP A 64 -16.51 6.01 7.64
CA ASP A 64 -17.41 7.12 7.30
C ASP A 64 -16.81 8.42 7.82
N LEU A 65 -16.11 9.11 6.91
CA LEU A 65 -15.47 10.40 7.17
C LEU A 65 -16.44 11.58 6.99
N SER A 66 -17.70 11.35 6.63
CA SER A 66 -18.69 12.43 6.48
C SER A 66 -18.91 13.17 7.81
N PRO A 67 -19.45 14.40 7.79
CA PRO A 67 -19.79 15.11 9.02
C PRO A 67 -20.71 14.33 9.95
N THR A 68 -21.56 13.45 9.41
CA THR A 68 -22.51 12.61 10.16
C THR A 68 -21.92 11.28 10.62
N GLY A 69 -20.77 10.86 10.09
CA GLY A 69 -20.14 9.57 10.39
C GLY A 69 -19.47 9.48 11.77
N GLY A 70 -19.37 10.60 12.50
CA GLY A 70 -18.82 10.66 13.86
C GLY A 70 -17.29 10.52 13.99
N PHE A 71 -16.59 10.08 12.95
CA PHE A 71 -15.13 9.94 13.00
C PHE A 71 -14.43 11.31 13.12
N GLY A 72 -13.47 11.43 14.04
CA GLY A 72 -12.78 12.68 14.35
C GLY A 72 -13.60 13.70 15.14
N GLN A 73 -14.80 13.34 15.61
CA GLN A 73 -15.62 14.13 16.53
C GLN A 73 -16.00 13.30 17.76
N THR A 74 -16.64 12.15 17.53
CA THR A 74 -17.12 11.24 18.57
C THR A 74 -16.13 10.11 18.84
N TYR A 75 -15.48 9.59 17.80
CA TYR A 75 -14.51 8.52 17.91
C TYR A 75 -13.39 8.68 16.89
N GLY A 76 -12.22 8.12 17.21
CA GLY A 76 -11.06 8.15 16.33
C GLY A 76 -10.45 9.54 16.13
N ALA A 77 -9.23 9.55 15.60
CA ALA A 77 -8.51 10.76 15.26
C ALA A 77 -7.51 10.44 14.13
N VAL A 78 -6.97 11.48 13.51
CA VAL A 78 -5.92 11.38 12.49
C VAL A 78 -4.77 12.28 12.93
N PRO A 79 -4.04 11.91 14.02
CA PRO A 79 -2.87 12.66 14.42
C PRO A 79 -1.76 12.52 13.37
N ASP A 80 -0.84 13.47 13.37
CA ASP A 80 0.42 13.34 12.64
C ASP A 80 1.25 12.21 13.27
N VAL A 81 1.67 11.25 12.45
CA VAL A 81 2.47 10.10 12.88
C VAL A 81 3.71 9.98 11.99
N PRO A 82 4.81 10.68 12.33
CA PRO A 82 6.07 10.53 11.61
C PRO A 82 6.66 9.13 11.83
N GLY A 83 7.41 8.66 10.83
CA GLY A 83 8.13 7.40 10.96
C GLY A 83 8.66 6.85 9.65
N ARG A 84 8.73 5.51 9.58
CA ARG A 84 9.25 4.79 8.41
C ARG A 84 8.31 3.68 7.94
N GLU A 85 8.27 3.50 6.63
CA GLU A 85 7.62 2.38 5.96
C GLU A 85 8.67 1.41 5.43
N LEU A 86 8.43 0.12 5.59
CA LEU A 86 9.20 -0.95 4.96
C LEU A 86 8.23 -1.80 4.13
N GLN A 87 8.55 -2.02 2.87
CA GLN A 87 7.71 -2.77 1.95
C GLN A 87 8.52 -3.78 1.17
N ALA A 88 7.90 -4.91 0.86
CA ALA A 88 8.47 -5.91 -0.04
C ALA A 88 7.35 -6.76 -0.65
N PHE A 89 7.65 -7.37 -1.80
CA PHE A 89 6.90 -8.52 -2.27
C PHE A 89 7.38 -9.78 -1.54
N ALA A 90 6.44 -10.64 -1.17
CA ALA A 90 6.67 -11.90 -0.49
C ALA A 90 5.84 -13.01 -1.15
N ALA A 91 6.26 -14.26 -1.01
CA ALA A 91 5.47 -15.41 -1.44
C ALA A 91 5.56 -16.53 -0.40
N LEU A 92 4.42 -17.14 -0.11
CA LEU A 92 4.37 -18.36 0.70
C LEU A 92 4.84 -19.56 -0.14
N SER A 93 5.32 -20.61 0.53
CA SER A 93 5.65 -21.87 -0.15
C SER A 93 4.43 -22.39 -0.91
N GLY A 94 4.60 -22.75 -2.18
CA GLY A 94 3.53 -23.21 -3.06
C GLY A 94 2.61 -22.11 -3.62
N ALA A 95 2.78 -20.84 -3.23
CA ALA A 95 2.02 -19.74 -3.82
C ALA A 95 2.48 -19.47 -5.26
N ARG A 96 1.52 -19.30 -6.18
CA ARG A 96 1.80 -18.97 -7.60
C ARG A 96 2.09 -17.49 -7.83
N GLN A 97 1.67 -16.63 -6.91
CA GLN A 97 1.76 -15.18 -7.03
C GLN A 97 2.28 -14.59 -5.72
N PRO A 98 3.09 -13.52 -5.78
CA PRO A 98 3.52 -12.83 -4.57
C PRO A 98 2.35 -12.09 -3.91
N HIS A 99 2.52 -11.59 -2.70
CA HIS A 99 1.66 -10.62 -2.02
C HIS A 99 2.54 -9.49 -1.48
N ARG A 100 1.97 -8.33 -1.19
CA ARG A 100 2.72 -7.22 -0.59
C ARG A 100 2.66 -7.29 0.93
N LEU A 101 3.83 -7.10 1.54
CA LEU A 101 3.96 -6.80 2.96
C LEU A 101 4.29 -5.33 3.13
N LEU A 102 3.73 -4.71 4.16
CA LEU A 102 4.06 -3.36 4.61
C LEU A 102 4.21 -3.38 6.12
N ALA A 103 5.29 -2.81 6.63
CA ALA A 103 5.45 -2.46 8.03
C ALA A 103 5.55 -0.93 8.15
N GLN A 104 4.68 -0.34 8.95
CA GLN A 104 4.75 1.06 9.38
C GLN A 104 5.27 1.09 10.81
N ILE A 105 6.40 1.76 11.03
CA ILE A 105 7.03 1.89 12.34
C ILE A 105 7.08 3.38 12.67
N PRO A 106 6.28 3.85 13.64
CA PRO A 106 6.28 5.26 14.02
C PRO A 106 7.55 5.60 14.81
N ASP A 107 7.95 6.86 14.80
CA ASP A 107 9.20 7.29 15.45
C ASP A 107 9.21 7.12 16.96
N HIS A 108 8.04 7.21 17.59
CA HIS A 108 7.87 6.97 19.03
C HIS A 108 7.66 5.49 19.38
N PHE A 109 7.98 4.56 18.47
CA PHE A 109 8.01 3.13 18.80
C PHE A 109 9.03 2.83 19.90
N ASP A 110 8.57 2.24 21.01
CA ASP A 110 9.42 1.88 22.15
C ASP A 110 9.93 0.43 22.03
N PRO A 111 11.24 0.21 21.79
CA PRO A 111 11.80 -1.14 21.70
C PRO A 111 11.84 -1.90 23.03
N GLN A 112 11.64 -1.22 24.18
CA GLN A 112 11.50 -1.83 25.50
C GLN A 112 10.04 -2.20 25.82
N ARG A 113 9.06 -1.54 25.17
CA ARG A 113 7.63 -1.84 25.27
C ARG A 113 7.04 -2.14 23.90
N ARG A 114 7.59 -3.19 23.28
CA ARG A 114 7.29 -3.56 21.89
C ARG A 114 5.79 -3.84 21.72
N CYS A 115 5.16 -3.12 20.81
CA CYS A 115 3.80 -3.37 20.38
C CYS A 115 3.78 -3.60 18.87
N LEU A 116 3.22 -4.74 18.46
CA LEU A 116 3.02 -5.10 17.06
C LEU A 116 1.54 -5.33 16.81
N VAL A 117 0.97 -4.62 15.86
CA VAL A 117 -0.40 -4.84 15.36
C VAL A 117 -0.31 -5.45 13.99
N VAL A 118 -0.80 -6.68 13.84
CA VAL A 118 -0.95 -7.30 12.52
C VAL A 118 -2.36 -6.98 12.02
N SER A 119 -2.44 -6.32 10.87
CA SER A 119 -3.67 -5.85 10.27
C SER A 119 -3.83 -6.41 8.85
N PRO A 120 -4.32 -7.66 8.72
CA PRO A 120 -4.63 -8.25 7.43
C PRO A 120 -5.68 -7.39 6.73
N VAL A 121 -5.47 -7.07 5.45
CA VAL A 121 -6.41 -6.23 4.71
C VAL A 121 -7.53 -7.08 4.10
N SER A 122 -8.70 -6.46 3.89
CA SER A 122 -9.81 -7.12 3.23
C SER A 122 -9.48 -7.41 1.75
N GLY A 123 -10.08 -8.48 1.22
CA GLY A 123 -9.64 -9.10 -0.02
C GLY A 123 -9.73 -8.26 -1.30
N SER A 124 -10.53 -7.18 -1.32
CA SER A 124 -10.69 -6.29 -2.48
C SER A 124 -9.79 -5.05 -2.44
N ARG A 125 -8.85 -4.98 -1.50
CA ARG A 125 -8.00 -3.80 -1.28
C ARG A 125 -6.52 -4.12 -1.42
N GLY A 126 -5.75 -3.09 -1.77
CA GLY A 126 -4.29 -3.12 -1.68
C GLY A 126 -3.79 -3.08 -0.23
N VAL A 127 -2.46 -3.08 -0.07
CA VAL A 127 -1.78 -3.23 1.23
C VAL A 127 -2.16 -2.16 2.29
N TYR A 128 -2.62 -0.99 1.88
CA TYR A 128 -3.11 0.06 2.80
C TYR A 128 -4.58 -0.14 3.24
N GLY A 129 -5.22 -1.25 2.85
CA GLY A 129 -6.66 -1.48 3.03
C GLY A 129 -7.18 -1.45 4.45
N ALA A 130 -6.32 -1.68 5.44
CA ALA A 130 -6.68 -1.63 6.85
C ALA A 130 -6.12 -0.40 7.60
N ILE A 131 -5.67 0.63 6.87
CA ILE A 131 -5.09 1.85 7.47
C ILE A 131 -6.06 2.55 8.43
N GLY A 132 -7.35 2.63 8.07
CA GLY A 132 -8.39 3.25 8.90
C GLY A 132 -8.84 2.41 10.11
N VAL A 133 -8.30 1.20 10.28
CA VAL A 133 -8.65 0.30 11.40
C VAL A 133 -7.41 0.02 12.25
N GLY A 134 -6.52 -0.87 11.79
CA GLY A 134 -5.32 -1.24 12.53
C GLY A 134 -4.30 -0.11 12.58
N GLY A 135 -4.14 0.64 11.49
CA GLY A 135 -3.26 1.81 11.44
C GLY A 135 -3.71 2.92 12.39
N ALA A 136 -4.97 3.34 12.25
CA ALA A 136 -5.60 4.38 13.07
C ALA A 136 -5.57 4.06 14.56
N TRP A 137 -5.67 2.78 14.94
CA TRP A 137 -5.58 2.39 16.35
C TRP A 137 -4.13 2.27 16.83
N GLY A 138 -3.25 1.62 16.06
CA GLY A 138 -1.92 1.19 16.49
C GLY A 138 -0.85 2.27 16.39
N LEU A 139 -0.78 2.98 15.25
CA LEU A 139 0.30 3.95 15.01
C LEU A 139 0.34 5.08 16.04
N PRO A 140 -0.79 5.71 16.43
CA PRO A 140 -0.76 6.77 17.44
C PRO A 140 -0.28 6.27 18.81
N LYS A 141 -0.44 4.98 19.11
CA LYS A 141 -0.02 4.35 20.38
C LYS A 141 1.46 3.94 20.40
N GLY A 142 2.21 4.23 19.34
CA GLY A 142 3.61 3.82 19.22
C GLY A 142 3.78 2.34 18.85
N CYS A 143 2.72 1.69 18.36
CA CYS A 143 2.82 0.32 17.86
C CYS A 143 3.34 0.33 16.42
N ALA A 144 4.22 -0.63 16.09
CA ALA A 144 4.47 -0.98 14.70
C ALA A 144 3.22 -1.67 14.15
N VAL A 145 2.79 -1.29 12.95
CA VAL A 145 1.63 -1.90 12.28
C VAL A 145 2.09 -2.60 11.02
N VAL A 146 1.75 -3.88 10.88
CA VAL A 146 2.11 -4.71 9.74
C VAL A 146 0.87 -5.12 8.98
N TYR A 147 0.91 -4.91 7.66
CA TYR A 147 -0.16 -5.20 6.72
C TYR A 147 0.29 -6.26 5.73
N THR A 148 -0.66 -7.08 5.31
CA THR A 148 -0.53 -7.96 4.16
C THR A 148 -1.74 -7.76 3.27
N ASP A 149 -1.52 -7.71 1.95
CA ASP A 149 -2.63 -7.91 1.02
C ASP A 149 -3.02 -9.40 0.92
N LYS A 150 -4.22 -9.67 0.40
CA LYS A 150 -4.74 -11.04 0.21
C LYS A 150 -3.96 -11.83 -0.88
N GLY A 151 -3.00 -11.22 -1.55
CA GLY A 151 -2.36 -11.78 -2.75
C GLY A 151 -3.18 -11.56 -4.03
N ALA A 152 -4.33 -10.87 -3.96
CA ALA A 152 -5.07 -10.38 -5.13
C ALA A 152 -4.73 -8.90 -5.43
N GLY A 153 -4.49 -8.09 -4.37
CA GLY A 153 -4.05 -6.71 -4.48
C GLY A 153 -4.89 -5.84 -5.42
N THR A 154 -4.31 -4.77 -5.94
CA THR A 154 -4.84 -4.01 -7.10
C THR A 154 -4.11 -4.37 -8.39
N GLY A 155 -3.17 -5.33 -8.32
CA GLY A 155 -2.26 -5.71 -9.38
C GLY A 155 -2.98 -6.13 -10.65
N PHE A 156 -2.99 -5.22 -11.61
CA PHE A 156 -3.27 -5.52 -13.00
C PHE A 156 -1.98 -5.39 -13.81
N PHE A 157 -1.95 -6.08 -14.95
CA PHE A 157 -0.86 -6.03 -15.91
C PHE A 157 -1.45 -5.69 -17.29
N ASP A 158 -0.90 -4.67 -17.93
CA ASP A 158 -1.27 -4.30 -19.30
C ASP A 158 -0.47 -5.15 -20.28
N LEU A 159 -1.18 -5.91 -21.10
CA LEU A 159 -0.59 -6.88 -22.02
C LEU A 159 -0.01 -6.22 -23.27
N ALA A 160 -0.51 -5.04 -23.67
CA ALA A 160 -0.01 -4.34 -24.84
C ALA A 160 1.28 -3.58 -24.51
N SER A 161 1.31 -2.85 -23.39
CA SER A 161 2.52 -2.14 -22.95
C SER A 161 3.51 -3.02 -22.18
N GLN A 162 3.11 -4.25 -21.81
CA GLN A 162 3.88 -5.17 -20.97
C GLN A 162 4.25 -4.55 -19.61
N GLU A 163 3.34 -3.76 -19.03
CA GLU A 163 3.57 -3.01 -17.79
C GLU A 163 2.68 -3.48 -16.66
N GLY A 164 3.30 -3.75 -15.50
CA GLY A 164 2.60 -3.99 -14.24
C GLY A 164 2.79 -2.84 -13.24
N VAL A 165 2.44 -3.10 -11.99
CA VAL A 165 2.61 -2.16 -10.86
C VAL A 165 3.85 -2.55 -10.06
N ALA A 166 4.81 -1.64 -9.94
CA ALA A 166 6.01 -1.82 -9.11
C ALA A 166 5.70 -1.64 -7.62
N LEU A 167 6.65 -2.02 -6.76
CA LEU A 167 6.47 -1.96 -5.30
C LEU A 167 6.16 -0.54 -4.78
N ASP A 168 6.61 0.51 -5.45
CA ASP A 168 6.33 1.90 -5.08
C ASP A 168 5.01 2.46 -5.67
N GLY A 169 4.25 1.62 -6.37
CA GLY A 169 2.96 1.94 -6.98
C GLY A 169 3.04 2.46 -8.42
N ARG A 170 4.23 2.83 -8.92
CA ARG A 170 4.39 3.29 -10.32
C ARG A 170 4.23 2.13 -11.31
N ARG A 171 3.87 2.46 -12.55
CA ARG A 171 3.91 1.50 -13.66
C ARG A 171 5.37 1.24 -14.06
N ALA A 172 5.69 0.00 -14.39
CA ALA A 172 7.00 -0.38 -14.90
C ALA A 172 6.86 -1.56 -15.86
N ARG A 173 7.73 -1.63 -16.87
CA ARG A 173 7.71 -2.74 -17.83
C ARG A 173 8.25 -4.01 -17.20
N ARG A 174 7.81 -5.15 -17.73
CA ARG A 174 8.38 -6.45 -17.39
C ARG A 174 9.91 -6.42 -17.50
N GLY A 175 10.57 -6.89 -16.45
CA GLY A 175 12.03 -7.02 -16.41
C GLY A 175 12.78 -5.77 -15.94
N GLU A 176 12.14 -4.60 -15.86
CA GLU A 176 12.78 -3.38 -15.33
C GLU A 176 12.89 -3.40 -13.81
N THR A 177 11.88 -3.94 -13.13
CA THR A 177 11.83 -4.06 -11.67
C THR A 177 10.86 -5.17 -11.26
N ALA A 178 10.85 -5.51 -9.97
CA ALA A 178 9.87 -6.44 -9.43
C ALA A 178 8.45 -5.84 -9.53
N LEU A 179 7.51 -6.62 -10.07
CA LEU A 179 6.11 -6.25 -10.25
C LEU A 179 5.21 -7.01 -9.26
N GLU A 180 4.09 -6.40 -8.86
CA GLU A 180 3.08 -7.01 -7.99
C GLU A 180 2.44 -8.25 -8.64
N PHE A 181 2.34 -8.25 -9.96
CA PHE A 181 1.79 -9.30 -10.78
C PHE A 181 2.41 -9.25 -12.17
N ASP A 182 2.82 -10.42 -12.67
CA ASP A 182 3.20 -10.63 -14.05
C ASP A 182 2.58 -11.97 -14.49
N PRO A 183 1.65 -11.99 -15.47
CA PRO A 183 1.03 -13.22 -15.96
C PRO A 183 1.99 -14.08 -16.81
N GLY A 184 3.23 -13.63 -17.04
CA GLY A 184 4.16 -14.25 -17.97
C GLY A 184 3.79 -14.00 -19.43
N PRO A 185 4.33 -14.80 -20.38
CA PRO A 185 4.12 -14.58 -21.82
C PRO A 185 2.66 -14.80 -22.29
N GLY A 186 1.73 -15.14 -21.40
CA GLY A 186 0.35 -15.50 -21.74
C GLY A 186 0.22 -16.96 -22.19
N PRO A 187 -1.01 -17.45 -22.40
CA PRO A 187 -1.25 -18.78 -22.95
C PRO A 187 -0.68 -18.94 -24.37
N GLN A 188 -0.40 -20.17 -24.81
CA GLN A 188 0.06 -20.43 -26.19
C GLN A 188 -0.92 -19.85 -27.21
N GLY A 189 -0.41 -19.08 -28.18
CA GLY A 189 -1.22 -18.35 -29.18
C GLY A 189 -1.60 -16.92 -28.76
N PHE A 190 -1.25 -16.48 -27.55
CA PHE A 190 -1.38 -15.08 -27.15
C PHE A 190 -0.26 -14.25 -27.80
N GLU A 191 -0.63 -13.26 -28.62
CA GLU A 191 0.32 -12.30 -29.15
C GLU A 191 0.39 -11.07 -28.24
N SER A 192 1.60 -10.58 -27.95
CA SER A 192 1.84 -9.36 -27.15
C SER A 192 1.20 -8.09 -27.74
N SER A 193 0.70 -8.16 -28.97
CA SER A 193 -0.05 -7.10 -29.67
C SER A 193 -1.51 -7.02 -29.24
N TRP A 194 -2.02 -8.00 -28.47
CA TRP A 194 -3.43 -8.06 -28.10
C TRP A 194 -3.76 -6.99 -27.03
N PRO A 195 -4.75 -6.12 -27.28
CA PRO A 195 -5.20 -5.17 -26.28
C PRO A 195 -5.88 -5.97 -25.16
N GLY A 196 -5.34 -5.87 -23.94
CA GLY A 196 -5.90 -6.58 -22.81
C GLY A 196 -5.22 -6.25 -21.49
N VAL A 197 -5.95 -6.49 -20.41
CA VAL A 197 -5.44 -6.40 -19.04
C VAL A 197 -5.61 -7.75 -18.37
N ALA A 198 -4.58 -8.18 -17.67
CA ALA A 198 -4.63 -9.37 -16.82
C ALA A 198 -4.76 -8.91 -15.35
N PHE A 199 -5.64 -9.55 -14.61
CA PHE A 199 -5.80 -9.31 -13.17
C PHE A 199 -5.32 -10.50 -12.38
N LYS A 200 -4.63 -10.19 -11.29
CA LYS A 200 -4.26 -11.16 -10.27
C LYS A 200 -5.51 -11.65 -9.55
N HIS A 201 -5.64 -12.98 -9.36
CA HIS A 201 -6.75 -13.63 -8.66
C HIS A 201 -6.27 -14.74 -7.75
#